data_AF-A0A7C9BKJ8-F1
#
_entry.id   AF-A0A7C9BKJ8-F1
#
_cell.length_a   1.000
_cell.length_b   1.000
_cell.length_c   1.000
_cell.angle_alpha   90.00
_cell.angle_beta   90.00
_cell.angle_gamma   90.00
#
_symmetry.space_group_name_H-M   'P 1'
#
loop_
_entity.id
_entity.type
_entity.pdbx_description
1 polymer ?
#
loop_
_entity_poly.entity_id
_entity_poly.type
_entity_poly.pdbx_seq_one_letter_code
_entity_poly.pdbx_strand_id
1 'polypeptide(L)'
;MSYTPETGSLVGRWTYRSFLNDPDPATAFNDLEFGLGTIEIAQAPAGIFQGRIFGPGWELQLNGWISYGNPGTVRFQGRGVVGGEEWVYDYVGYVSAPWPNGIDQRPALTGSIVRTVPHASGSGGVAPAGVVCSWYAVMRDPA
;
A
#
# COMPACT_ATOMS: atom_id res chain seq x y z
N MET A 1 8.69 -0.55 25.69
CA MET A 1 7.33 -1.09 25.77
C MET A 1 7.23 -2.13 24.68
N SER A 2 7.21 -3.42 25.02
CA SER A 2 7.08 -4.48 24.04
C SER A 2 5.67 -4.42 23.46
N TYR A 3 5.56 -4.11 22.17
CA TYR A 3 4.32 -4.33 21.43
C TYR A 3 4.08 -5.84 21.42
N THR A 4 3.10 -6.34 22.18
CA THR A 4 2.53 -7.66 21.89
C THR A 4 1.96 -7.55 20.47
N PRO A 5 2.32 -8.42 19.51
CA PRO A 5 1.78 -8.32 18.16
C PRO A 5 0.26 -8.49 18.21
N GLU A 6 -0.46 -7.37 18.19
CA GLU A 6 -1.90 -7.31 17.93
C GLU A 6 -2.11 -7.68 16.46
N THR A 7 -1.89 -8.95 16.11
CA THR A 7 -2.37 -9.52 14.85
C THR A 7 -3.87 -9.76 14.99
N GLY A 8 -4.64 -8.67 15.00
CA GLY A 8 -6.10 -8.73 15.16
C GLY A 8 -6.84 -7.73 14.29
N SER A 9 -6.31 -6.51 14.19
CA SER A 9 -6.91 -5.45 13.37
C SER A 9 -5.86 -4.77 12.50
N LEU A 10 -6.13 -4.66 11.20
CA LEU A 10 -5.34 -3.79 10.30
C LEU A 10 -5.89 -2.36 10.26
N VAL A 11 -6.97 -2.07 10.97
CA VAL A 11 -7.62 -0.75 11.00
C VAL A 11 -6.66 0.28 11.62
N GLY A 12 -6.55 1.43 10.97
CA GLY A 12 -5.63 2.48 11.38
C GLY A 12 -4.85 3.07 10.21
N ARG A 13 -3.81 3.83 10.54
CA ARG A 13 -2.96 4.53 9.58
C ARG A 13 -1.64 3.84 9.38
N TRP A 14 -1.23 3.78 8.13
CA TRP A 14 -0.03 3.11 7.66
C TRP A 14 0.78 4.04 6.79
N THR A 15 2.08 4.11 7.03
CA THR A 15 3.01 4.82 6.15
C THR A 15 3.26 3.95 4.92
N TYR A 16 2.83 4.41 3.74
CA TYR A 16 2.91 3.68 2.48
C TYR A 16 4.08 4.15 1.62
N ARG A 17 4.79 3.19 1.00
CA ARG A 17 5.80 3.43 -0.02
C ARG A 17 5.74 2.37 -1.11
N SER A 18 5.94 2.77 -2.36
CA SER A 18 6.10 1.87 -3.50
C SER A 18 7.35 2.16 -4.29
N PHE A 19 7.90 1.13 -4.91
CA PHE A 19 9.19 1.14 -5.59
C PHE A 19 9.11 0.48 -6.97
N LEU A 20 9.78 1.09 -7.95
CA LEU A 20 10.07 0.44 -9.22
C LEU A 20 10.82 -0.87 -8.97
N ASN A 21 10.46 -1.92 -9.71
CA ASN A 21 11.12 -3.22 -9.64
C ASN A 21 12.39 -3.23 -10.51
N ASP A 22 13.27 -2.26 -10.30
CA ASP A 22 14.57 -2.19 -10.96
C ASP A 22 15.56 -3.15 -10.24
N PRO A 23 16.11 -4.16 -10.93
CA PRO A 23 17.03 -5.10 -10.34
C PRO A 23 18.48 -4.58 -10.28
N ASP A 24 18.81 -3.43 -10.88
CA ASP A 24 20.17 -2.91 -10.90
C ASP A 24 20.61 -2.42 -9.51
N PRO A 25 21.63 -3.04 -8.88
CA PRO A 25 22.11 -2.61 -7.57
C PRO A 25 22.80 -1.24 -7.59
N ALA A 26 23.12 -0.69 -8.77
CA ALA A 26 23.68 0.65 -8.91
C ALA A 26 22.62 1.76 -8.83
N THR A 27 21.33 1.43 -9.04
CA THR A 27 20.24 2.41 -8.93
C THR A 27 20.09 2.88 -7.49
N ALA A 28 20.12 4.19 -7.26
CA ALA A 28 19.95 4.74 -5.91
C ALA A 28 18.53 4.51 -5.41
N PHE A 29 18.37 4.18 -4.12
CA PHE A 29 17.04 3.90 -3.53
C PHE A 29 16.02 5.03 -3.72
N ASN A 30 16.45 6.29 -3.73
CA ASN A 30 15.56 7.43 -3.96
C ASN A 30 15.02 7.46 -5.40
N ASP A 31 15.78 6.95 -6.36
CA ASP A 31 15.37 6.89 -7.78
C ASP A 31 14.39 5.74 -8.03
N LEU A 32 14.25 4.83 -7.06
CA LEU A 32 13.26 3.75 -7.11
C LEU A 32 11.86 4.22 -6.69
N GLU A 33 11.69 5.41 -6.11
CA GLU A 33 10.40 5.86 -5.60
C GLU A 33 9.33 5.87 -6.70
N PHE A 34 8.26 5.09 -6.50
CA PHE A 34 7.07 5.10 -7.36
C PHE A 34 5.90 5.85 -6.72
N GLY A 35 5.84 5.87 -5.39
CA GLY A 35 4.78 6.56 -4.66
C GLY A 35 4.99 6.56 -3.15
N LEU A 36 4.54 7.62 -2.50
CA LEU A 36 4.65 7.87 -1.06
C LEU A 36 3.33 8.44 -0.55
N GLY A 37 2.81 7.90 0.55
CA GLY A 37 1.55 8.38 1.11
C GLY A 37 1.18 7.75 2.45
N THR A 38 -0.06 7.95 2.85
CA THR A 38 -0.68 7.29 4.00
C THR A 38 -1.84 6.42 3.51
N ILE A 39 -1.85 5.15 3.91
CA ILE A 39 -3.06 4.32 3.84
C ILE A 39 -3.80 4.46 5.17
N GLU A 40 -5.10 4.74 5.11
CA GLU A 40 -6.01 4.67 6.24
C GLU A 40 -6.99 3.53 5.98
N ILE A 41 -6.82 2.43 6.72
CA ILE A 41 -7.72 1.27 6.67
C ILE A 41 -8.86 1.55 7.64
N ALA A 42 -10.10 1.48 7.16
CA ALA A 42 -11.28 1.74 7.96
C ALA A 42 -11.90 0.44 8.51
N GLN A 43 -12.62 0.55 9.62
CA GLN A 43 -13.43 -0.54 10.15
C GLN A 43 -14.43 -1.01 9.08
N ALA A 44 -14.53 -2.32 8.88
CA ALA A 44 -15.42 -2.93 7.88
C ALA A 44 -15.94 -4.29 8.37
N PRO A 45 -16.98 -4.86 7.74
CA PRO A 45 -17.36 -6.25 7.96
C PRO A 45 -16.20 -7.21 7.68
N ALA A 46 -16.21 -8.38 8.32
CA ALA A 46 -15.19 -9.40 8.11
C ALA A 46 -15.06 -9.78 6.62
N GLY A 47 -13.83 -9.93 6.14
CA GLY A 47 -13.53 -10.24 4.74
C GLY A 47 -13.48 -9.03 3.81
N ILE A 48 -13.93 -7.86 4.25
CA ILE A 48 -13.92 -6.63 3.45
C ILE A 48 -12.70 -5.77 3.78
N PHE A 49 -12.02 -5.31 2.74
CA PHE A 49 -11.00 -4.28 2.84
C PHE A 49 -11.58 -2.97 2.31
N GLN A 50 -11.58 -1.93 3.13
CA GLN A 50 -11.97 -0.59 2.70
C GLN A 50 -11.12 0.47 3.39
N GLY A 51 -11.01 1.63 2.76
CA GLY A 51 -10.24 2.74 3.30
C GLY A 51 -9.89 3.75 2.23
N ARG A 52 -8.78 4.44 2.43
CA ARG A 52 -8.24 5.37 1.44
C ARG A 52 -6.72 5.38 1.48
N ILE A 53 -6.12 5.82 0.38
CA ILE A 53 -4.71 6.15 0.29
C ILE A 53 -4.59 7.59 -0.19
N PHE A 54 -3.77 8.39 0.49
CA PHE A 54 -3.67 9.82 0.20
C PHE A 54 -2.29 10.40 0.48
N GLY A 55 -2.04 11.54 -0.15
CA GLY A 55 -0.87 12.39 0.05
C GLY A 55 -1.23 13.84 -0.27
N PRO A 56 -0.24 14.75 -0.33
CA PRO A 56 -0.50 16.14 -0.70
C PRO A 56 -1.15 16.25 -2.08
N GLY A 57 -2.39 16.74 -2.14
CA GLY A 57 -3.10 17.03 -3.39
C GLY A 57 -3.74 15.83 -4.11
N TRP A 58 -3.73 14.62 -3.52
CA TRP A 58 -4.34 13.44 -4.13
C TRP A 58 -4.88 12.47 -3.07
N GLU A 59 -5.97 11.77 -3.42
CA GLU A 59 -6.58 10.72 -2.61
C GLU A 59 -7.23 9.69 -3.54
N LEU A 60 -7.11 8.41 -3.19
CA LEU A 60 -7.83 7.31 -3.83
C LEU A 60 -8.62 6.54 -2.76
N GLN A 61 -9.86 6.20 -3.07
CA GLN A 61 -10.69 5.32 -2.26
C GLN A 61 -10.26 3.87 -2.49
N LEU A 62 -10.10 3.11 -1.41
CA LEU A 62 -9.66 1.71 -1.44
C LEU A 62 -10.84 0.78 -1.18
N ASN A 63 -11.03 -0.22 -2.04
CA ASN A 63 -12.08 -1.23 -1.89
C ASN A 63 -11.56 -2.60 -2.33
N GLY A 64 -11.88 -3.64 -1.56
CA GLY A 64 -11.43 -5.00 -1.85
C GLY A 64 -11.75 -6.00 -0.75
N TRP A 65 -10.90 -7.01 -0.61
CA TRP A 65 -11.04 -8.06 0.39
C TRP A 65 -9.78 -8.25 1.23
N ILE A 66 -9.98 -8.80 2.42
CA ILE A 66 -8.94 -9.16 3.39
C ILE A 66 -9.15 -10.57 3.92
N SER A 67 -8.07 -11.33 4.10
CA SER A 67 -8.06 -12.61 4.81
C SER A 67 -7.07 -12.56 5.98
N TYR A 68 -7.40 -13.29 7.05
CA TYR A 68 -6.60 -13.36 8.28
C TYR A 68 -5.86 -14.70 8.40
N GLY A 69 -5.60 -15.37 7.27
CA GLY A 69 -4.82 -16.60 7.22
C GLY A 69 -3.34 -16.37 7.47
N ASN A 70 -2.51 -17.37 7.15
CA ASN A 70 -1.05 -17.21 7.16
C ASN A 70 -0.50 -17.46 5.74
N PRO A 71 -0.05 -16.41 5.02
CA PRO A 71 -0.03 -15.02 5.43
C PRO A 71 -1.43 -14.36 5.36
N GLY A 72 -1.68 -13.36 6.21
CA GLY A 72 -2.85 -12.51 6.08
C GLY A 72 -2.74 -11.74 4.77
N THR A 73 -3.79 -11.75 3.95
CA THR A 73 -3.73 -11.24 2.57
C THR A 73 -4.73 -10.12 2.36
N VAL A 74 -4.34 -9.08 1.62
CA VAL A 74 -5.23 -8.02 1.15
C VAL A 74 -5.17 -7.95 -0.37
N ARG A 75 -6.32 -7.78 -1.02
CA ARG A 75 -6.41 -7.49 -2.45
C ARG A 75 -7.46 -6.41 -2.63
N PHE A 76 -7.07 -5.27 -3.19
CA PHE A 76 -7.94 -4.12 -3.29
C PHE A 76 -7.59 -3.25 -4.50
N GLN A 77 -8.54 -2.42 -4.91
CA GLN A 77 -8.35 -1.39 -5.92
C GLN A 77 -8.38 -0.02 -5.23
N GLY A 78 -7.43 0.83 -5.59
CA GLY A 78 -7.47 2.26 -5.31
C GLY A 78 -8.01 3.01 -6.52
N ARG A 79 -9.05 3.83 -6.33
CA ARG A 79 -9.65 4.66 -7.39
C ARG A 79 -9.91 6.08 -6.92
N GLY A 80 -9.63 7.06 -7.77
CA GLY A 80 -9.93 8.47 -7.51
C GLY A 80 -9.72 9.35 -8.73
N VAL A 81 -10.10 10.62 -8.61
CA VAL A 81 -9.84 11.65 -9.63
C VAL A 81 -8.82 12.62 -9.08
N VAL A 82 -7.68 12.75 -9.77
CA VAL A 82 -6.55 13.58 -9.36
C VAL A 82 -6.19 14.50 -10.52
N GLY A 83 -6.27 15.82 -10.31
CA GLY A 83 -6.01 16.80 -11.37
C GLY A 83 -6.97 16.70 -12.57
N GLY A 84 -8.19 16.20 -12.36
CA GLY A 84 -9.18 15.98 -13.42
C GLY A 84 -9.04 14.65 -14.17
N GLU A 85 -8.01 13.86 -13.85
CA GLU A 85 -7.74 12.56 -14.49
C GLU A 85 -8.11 11.41 -13.55
N GLU A 86 -8.57 10.31 -14.12
CA GLU A 86 -8.85 9.10 -13.35
C GLU A 86 -7.57 8.33 -13.02
N TRP A 87 -7.42 7.97 -11.76
CA TRP A 87 -6.34 7.14 -11.25
C TRP A 87 -6.93 5.83 -10.74
N VAL A 88 -6.45 4.70 -11.28
CA VAL A 88 -6.85 3.35 -10.86
C VAL A 88 -5.62 2.47 -10.71
N TYR A 89 -5.51 1.82 -9.56
CA TYR A 89 -4.42 0.93 -9.22
C TYR A 89 -4.94 -0.32 -8.52
N ASP A 90 -4.48 -1.50 -8.92
CA ASP A 90 -4.82 -2.76 -8.26
C ASP A 90 -3.64 -3.25 -7.40
N TYR A 91 -3.93 -3.62 -6.16
CA TYR A 91 -2.95 -4.00 -5.15
C TYR A 91 -3.18 -5.43 -4.69
N VAL A 92 -2.09 -6.15 -4.44
CA VAL A 92 -2.07 -7.35 -3.59
C VAL A 92 -1.03 -7.11 -2.50
N GLY A 93 -1.32 -7.51 -1.27
CA GLY A 93 -0.41 -7.37 -0.14
C GLY A 93 -0.57 -8.49 0.87
N TYR A 94 0.49 -8.70 1.64
CA TYR A 94 0.60 -9.75 2.64
C TYR A 94 1.10 -9.15 3.95
N VAL A 95 0.50 -9.56 5.07
CA VAL A 95 0.95 -9.17 6.41
C VAL A 95 2.24 -9.94 6.72
N SER A 96 3.29 -9.20 7.09
CA SER A 96 4.55 -9.78 7.54
C SER A 96 4.32 -10.57 8.82
N ALA A 97 4.79 -11.82 8.84
CA ALA A 97 4.64 -12.68 10.00
C ALA A 97 5.38 -12.12 11.23
N PRO A 98 4.83 -12.28 12.45
CA PRO A 98 5.55 -11.92 13.66
C PRO A 98 6.76 -12.85 13.86
N TRP A 99 7.90 -12.28 14.24
CA TRP A 99 9.08 -13.02 14.63
C TRP A 99 9.04 -13.31 16.13
N PRO A 100 9.21 -14.57 16.58
CA PRO A 100 9.23 -14.90 18.02
C PRO A 100 10.30 -14.15 18.81
N ASN A 101 11.41 -13.78 18.16
CA ASN A 101 12.51 -13.01 18.70
C ASN A 101 12.54 -11.55 18.19
N GLY A 102 11.43 -11.06 17.65
CA GLY A 102 11.31 -9.69 17.16
C GLY A 102 11.42 -8.67 18.29
N ILE A 103 12.18 -7.60 18.07
CA ILE A 103 12.26 -6.45 18.97
C ILE A 103 11.43 -5.34 18.36
N ASP A 104 10.43 -4.84 19.09
CA ASP A 104 9.55 -3.73 18.69
C ASP A 104 9.00 -3.87 17.25
N GLN A 105 8.67 -5.10 16.84
CA GLN A 105 8.18 -5.36 15.50
C GLN A 105 6.84 -4.65 15.27
N ARG A 106 6.81 -3.78 14.28
CA ARG A 106 5.58 -3.16 13.78
C ARG A 106 4.94 -4.03 12.69
N PRO A 107 3.61 -4.14 12.64
CA PRO A 107 2.93 -4.74 11.50
C PRO A 107 3.34 -4.06 10.20
N ALA A 108 3.61 -4.87 9.17
CA ALA A 108 3.97 -4.40 7.85
C ALA A 108 3.19 -5.19 6.80
N LEU A 109 2.60 -4.49 5.84
CA LEU A 109 2.06 -5.06 4.61
C LEU A 109 3.12 -4.94 3.53
N THR A 110 3.34 -5.99 2.74
CA THR A 110 4.24 -5.97 1.58
C THR A 110 3.56 -6.63 0.38
N GLY A 111 3.82 -6.17 -0.83
CA GLY A 111 3.24 -6.80 -2.00
C GLY A 111 3.48 -6.09 -3.31
N SER A 112 2.54 -6.25 -4.24
CA SER A 112 2.63 -5.72 -5.60
C SER A 112 1.45 -4.81 -5.92
N ILE A 113 1.73 -3.79 -6.72
CA ILE A 113 0.77 -2.81 -7.26
C ILE A 113 0.93 -2.78 -8.77
N VAL A 114 -0.18 -2.64 -9.49
CA VAL A 114 -0.18 -2.33 -10.92
C VAL A 114 -0.99 -1.06 -11.19
N ARG A 115 -0.48 -0.18 -12.05
CA ARG A 115 -1.27 0.91 -12.62
C ARG A 115 -2.27 0.35 -13.62
N THR A 116 -3.56 0.43 -13.32
CA THR A 116 -4.62 -0.22 -14.12
C THR A 116 -5.04 0.65 -15.31
N VAL A 117 -5.05 1.98 -15.15
CA VAL A 117 -5.37 2.94 -16.22
C VAL A 117 -4.22 3.94 -16.40
N PRO A 118 -3.91 4.36 -17.64
CA PRO A 118 -2.90 5.39 -17.86
C PRO A 118 -3.42 6.76 -17.39
N HIS A 119 -2.51 7.65 -17.03
CA HIS A 119 -2.84 9.05 -16.71
C HIS A 119 -1.64 9.96 -17.02
N ALA A 120 -1.82 11.27 -16.95
CA ALA A 120 -0.72 12.22 -17.12
C ALA A 120 0.40 11.99 -16.07
N SER A 121 1.66 12.04 -16.50
CA SER A 121 2.81 11.95 -15.60
C SER A 121 3.16 13.31 -15.00
N GLY A 122 3.55 13.35 -13.72
CA GLY A 122 4.07 14.54 -13.07
C GLY A 122 5.40 15.04 -13.68
N SER A 123 6.13 14.19 -14.40
CA SER A 123 7.34 14.54 -15.16
C SER A 123 7.08 14.92 -16.62
N GLY A 124 5.80 15.06 -17.02
CA GLY A 124 5.40 15.28 -18.40
C GLY A 124 5.17 13.97 -19.17
N GLY A 125 4.28 14.01 -20.17
CA GLY A 125 3.88 12.83 -20.93
C GLY A 125 2.83 11.97 -20.23
N VAL A 126 2.79 10.68 -20.56
CA VAL A 126 1.80 9.71 -20.05
C VAL A 126 2.49 8.69 -19.17
N ALA A 127 1.95 8.45 -17.99
CA ALA A 127 2.27 7.32 -17.14
C ALA A 127 1.44 6.10 -17.62
N PRO A 128 2.06 5.08 -18.26
CA PRO A 128 1.31 4.01 -18.94
C PRO A 128 0.67 3.04 -17.94
N ALA A 129 -0.48 2.46 -18.30
CA ALA A 129 -1.04 1.31 -17.59
C ALA A 129 -0.12 0.08 -17.72
N GLY A 130 -0.28 -0.87 -16.80
CA GLY A 130 0.47 -2.13 -16.77
C GLY A 130 1.84 -2.03 -16.08
N VAL A 131 2.28 -0.86 -15.64
CA VAL A 131 3.49 -0.74 -14.82
C VAL A 131 3.25 -1.42 -13.48
N VAL A 132 4.06 -2.42 -13.18
CA VAL A 132 4.03 -3.21 -11.95
C VAL A 132 5.19 -2.78 -11.05
N CYS A 133 4.89 -2.57 -9.78
CA CYS A 133 5.85 -2.17 -8.76
C CYS A 133 5.68 -3.02 -7.51
N SER A 134 6.68 -2.96 -6.62
CA SER A 134 6.55 -3.47 -5.26
C SER A 134 6.06 -2.35 -4.34
N TRP A 135 5.39 -2.70 -3.26
CA TRP A 135 5.01 -1.74 -2.24
C TRP A 135 5.12 -2.34 -0.84
N TYR A 136 5.27 -1.47 0.14
CA TYR A 136 5.09 -1.82 1.53
C TYR A 136 4.40 -0.70 2.30
N ALA A 137 3.72 -1.07 3.38
CA ALA A 137 3.18 -0.12 4.32
C ALA A 137 3.46 -0.58 5.76
N VAL A 138 3.88 0.33 6.62
CA VAL A 138 4.17 0.05 8.03
C VAL A 138 3.14 0.74 8.92
N MET A 139 2.59 0.02 9.89
CA MET A 139 1.60 0.57 10.81
C MET A 139 2.19 1.75 11.60
N ARG A 140 1.51 2.89 11.51
CA ARG A 140 1.88 4.15 12.17
C ARG A 140 1.02 4.37 13.41
N ASP A 141 -0.30 4.41 13.22
CA ASP A 141 -1.29 4.72 14.26
C ASP A 141 -2.40 3.64 14.20
N PRO A 142 -2.46 2.67 15.14
CA PRO A 142 -3.62 1.77 15.23
C PRO A 142 -4.87 2.57 15.63
N ALA A 143 -6.04 2.10 15.20
CA ALA A 143 -7.33 2.68 15.56
C ALA A 143 -7.87 2.13 16.89
#